data_AF-A0A0F8YIP8-F1
#
_entry.id   AF-A0A0F8YIP8-F1
#
_cell.length_a   1.000
_cell.length_b   1.000
_cell.length_c   1.000
_cell.angle_alpha   90.00
_cell.angle_beta   90.00
_cell.angle_gamma   90.00
#
_symmetry.space_group_name_H-M   'P 1'
#
loop_
_entity.id
_entity.type
_entity.pdbx_description
1 polymer ?
#
loop_
_entity_poly.entity_id
_entity_poly.type
_entity_poly.pdbx_seq_one_letter_code
_entity_poly.pdbx_strand_id
1 'polypeptide(L)'
;MYYTGDTWDQRFDHPKKFRSLASAVNYVLQAKKGIVGLPDGQRVYIEDDDDIIEVHHRSHPSDRYDKAGFRDSERGSEGPGLQRVAGVVRRFRPDAEVSIWDE
;
A
#
# COMPACT_ATOMS: atom_id res chain seq x y z
N MET A 1 4.09 0.09 -15.00
CA MET A 1 5.27 0.13 -14.10
C MET A 1 4.75 0.38 -12.69
N TYR A 2 5.35 -0.24 -11.67
CA TYR A 2 4.93 -0.10 -10.28
C TYR A 2 5.86 0.85 -9.54
N TYR A 3 5.35 1.54 -8.54
CA TYR A 3 6.09 2.52 -7.77
C TYR A 3 5.96 2.21 -6.29
N THR A 4 6.98 2.49 -5.49
CA THR A 4 6.85 2.50 -4.04
C THR A 4 7.25 3.84 -3.45
N GLY A 5 6.61 4.21 -2.34
CA GLY A 5 6.96 5.38 -1.53
C GLY A 5 6.91 5.04 -0.04
N ASP A 6 7.68 5.77 0.77
CA ASP A 6 7.70 5.64 2.22
C ASP A 6 6.55 6.45 2.84
N THR A 7 5.88 5.89 3.86
CA THR A 7 4.73 6.53 4.51
C THR A 7 5.09 7.76 5.34
N TRP A 8 6.36 7.90 5.75
CA TRP A 8 6.82 9.00 6.60
C TRP A 8 6.91 10.35 5.90
N ASP A 9 7.10 10.36 4.57
CA ASP A 9 7.14 11.62 3.82
C ASP A 9 5.82 11.88 3.09
N GLN A 10 5.01 10.85 2.78
CA GLN A 10 3.83 10.91 1.90
C GLN A 10 4.10 11.56 0.51
N ARG A 11 5.30 12.08 0.29
CA ARG A 11 5.85 12.61 -0.93
C ARG A 11 6.53 11.45 -1.63
N PHE A 12 6.02 11.13 -2.81
CA PHE A 12 6.74 10.33 -3.79
C PHE A 12 7.90 11.16 -4.36
N ASP A 13 8.75 11.75 -3.51
CA ASP A 13 9.84 12.64 -3.97
C ASP A 13 10.95 11.82 -4.65
N HIS A 14 11.11 10.53 -4.27
CA HIS A 14 11.99 9.58 -4.97
C HIS A 14 11.40 8.16 -5.03
N PRO A 15 10.38 7.91 -5.88
CA PRO A 15 9.72 6.62 -5.89
C PRO A 15 10.60 5.56 -6.54
N LYS A 16 10.78 4.44 -5.84
CA LYS A 16 11.46 3.28 -6.44
C LYS A 16 10.53 2.66 -7.48
N LYS A 17 11.09 2.43 -8.67
CA LYS A 17 10.36 1.89 -9.82
C LYS A 17 10.61 0.39 -9.94
N PHE A 18 9.55 -0.37 -10.06
CA PHE A 18 9.60 -1.82 -10.21
C PHE A 18 8.91 -2.27 -11.49
N ARG A 19 9.47 -3.31 -12.12
CA ARG A 19 8.90 -3.95 -13.30
C ARG A 19 7.78 -4.93 -12.96
N SER A 20 7.66 -5.36 -11.72
CA SER A 20 6.63 -6.31 -11.26
C SER A 20 5.98 -5.85 -9.95
N LEU A 21 4.71 -6.25 -9.75
CA LEU A 21 3.99 -6.03 -8.50
C LEU A 21 4.67 -6.77 -7.33
N ALA A 22 5.12 -7.99 -7.56
CA ALA A 22 5.78 -8.82 -6.55
C ALA A 22 7.04 -8.14 -5.99
N SER A 23 7.86 -7.55 -6.85
CA SER A 23 9.06 -6.82 -6.42
C SER A 23 8.72 -5.57 -5.60
N ALA A 24 7.68 -4.83 -6.00
CA ALA A 24 7.22 -3.65 -5.26
C ALA A 24 6.67 -4.03 -3.88
N VAL A 25 5.82 -5.06 -3.80
CA VAL A 25 5.24 -5.54 -2.53
C VAL A 25 6.33 -6.07 -1.61
N ASN A 26 7.24 -6.92 -2.10
CA ASN A 26 8.33 -7.44 -1.29
C ASN A 26 9.24 -6.32 -0.73
N TYR A 27 9.47 -5.27 -1.52
CA TYR A 27 10.21 -4.10 -1.04
C TYR A 27 9.49 -3.41 0.13
N VAL A 28 8.17 -3.23 0.02
CA VAL A 28 7.38 -2.60 1.09
C VAL A 28 7.33 -3.46 2.35
N LEU A 29 7.16 -4.78 2.22
CA LEU A 29 7.17 -5.69 3.38
C LEU A 29 8.51 -5.67 4.13
N GLN A 30 9.65 -5.54 3.43
CA GLN A 30 10.95 -5.37 4.07
C GLN A 30 11.08 -4.07 4.86
N ALA A 31 10.34 -3.03 4.46
CA ALA A 31 10.28 -1.75 5.17
C ALA A 31 9.21 -1.74 6.28
N LYS A 32 8.44 -2.82 6.43
CA LYS A 32 7.23 -2.96 7.28
C LYS A 32 6.07 -2.02 6.96
N LYS A 33 6.29 -0.85 6.37
CA LYS A 33 5.22 0.08 5.99
C LYS A 33 5.57 0.80 4.70
N GLY A 34 4.58 1.00 3.82
CA GLY A 34 4.81 1.69 2.54
C GLY A 34 3.60 1.73 1.63
N ILE A 35 3.78 2.37 0.48
CA ILE A 35 2.74 2.53 -0.54
C ILE A 35 3.18 1.82 -1.82
N VAL A 36 2.28 1.10 -2.47
CA VAL A 36 2.43 0.54 -3.83
C VAL A 36 1.53 1.33 -4.78
N GLY A 37 2.13 2.01 -5.74
CA GLY A 37 1.45 2.62 -6.88
C GLY A 37 1.31 1.65 -8.05
N LEU A 38 0.07 1.47 -8.52
CA LEU A 38 -0.28 0.61 -9.63
C LEU A 38 -0.27 1.37 -10.97
N PRO A 39 -0.14 0.67 -12.12
CA PRO A 39 -0.12 1.30 -13.45
C PRO A 39 -1.40 2.04 -13.83
N ASP A 40 -2.53 1.67 -13.21
CA ASP A 40 -3.84 2.30 -13.37
C ASP A 40 -4.02 3.56 -12.51
N GLY A 41 -2.98 3.97 -11.78
CA GLY A 41 -3.01 5.14 -10.90
C GLY A 41 -3.45 4.85 -9.47
N GLN A 42 -3.95 3.64 -9.18
CA GLN A 42 -4.34 3.25 -7.83
C GLN A 42 -3.12 3.23 -6.89
N ARG A 43 -3.33 3.62 -5.65
CA ARG A 43 -2.32 3.56 -4.59
C ARG A 43 -2.85 2.67 -3.48
N VAL A 44 -2.05 1.68 -3.10
CA VAL A 44 -2.38 0.72 -2.05
C VAL A 44 -1.32 0.82 -0.97
N TYR A 45 -1.74 1.11 0.24
CA TYR A 45 -0.91 1.13 1.42
C TYR A 45 -0.80 -0.28 1.99
N ILE A 46 0.37 -0.61 2.51
CA ILE A 46 0.66 -1.87 3.18
C ILE A 46 1.34 -1.54 4.50
N GLU A 47 0.83 -2.11 5.59
CA GLU A 47 1.39 -2.02 6.93
C GLU A 47 1.50 -3.43 7.51
N ASP A 48 2.69 -3.81 7.95
CA ASP A 48 3.05 -5.13 8.45
C ASP A 48 3.33 -5.03 9.95
N ASP A 49 2.32 -5.39 10.74
CA ASP A 49 2.34 -5.45 12.21
C ASP A 49 2.72 -6.85 12.71
N ASP A 50 3.64 -7.51 11.99
CA ASP A 50 4.17 -8.86 12.23
C ASP A 50 3.10 -9.97 12.11
N ASP A 51 2.07 -9.99 12.96
CA ASP A 51 1.02 -11.01 12.94
C ASP A 51 -0.13 -10.66 11.97
N ILE A 52 -0.32 -9.37 11.71
CA ILE A 52 -1.37 -8.84 10.84
C ILE A 52 -0.75 -7.93 9.80
N ILE A 53 -1.14 -8.09 8.54
CA ILE A 53 -0.77 -7.19 7.45
C ILE A 53 -2.02 -6.52 6.91
N GLU A 54 -2.05 -5.21 7.03
CA GLU A 54 -3.14 -4.38 6.53
C GLU A 54 -2.87 -3.92 5.11
N VAL A 55 -3.90 -3.99 4.26
CA VAL A 55 -3.87 -3.56 2.86
C VAL A 55 -5.06 -2.66 2.59
N HIS A 56 -4.82 -1.37 2.32
CA HIS A 56 -5.89 -0.37 2.26
C HIS A 56 -5.60 0.78 1.28
N HIS A 57 -6.62 1.54 0.87
CA HIS A 57 -6.49 2.65 -0.10
C HIS A 57 -6.19 4.03 0.54
N ARG A 58 -6.35 4.17 1.86
CA ARG A 58 -6.15 5.42 2.59
C ARG A 58 -5.24 5.21 3.79
N SER A 59 -4.29 6.10 4.05
CA SER A 59 -3.49 6.12 5.29
C SER A 59 -4.39 5.92 6.51
N HIS A 60 -4.02 4.97 7.38
CA HIS A 60 -4.85 4.49 8.48
C HIS A 60 -5.37 5.65 9.35
N PRO A 61 -6.60 5.61 9.90
CA PRO A 61 -7.10 6.68 10.76
C PRO A 61 -6.28 6.93 12.03
N SER A 62 -5.35 6.06 12.43
CA SER A 62 -4.35 6.35 13.47
C SER A 62 -3.25 7.31 12.99
N ASP A 63 -3.01 7.42 11.68
CA ASP A 63 -2.13 8.41 11.05
C ASP A 63 -2.77 9.82 11.02
N ARG A 64 -3.91 10.04 11.70
CA ARG A 64 -4.69 11.30 11.75
C ARG A 64 -3.93 12.51 12.30
N TYR A 65 -2.70 12.37 12.78
CA TYR A 65 -1.90 13.51 13.23
C TYR A 65 -1.28 14.35 12.11
N ASP A 66 -1.30 13.89 10.85
CA ASP A 66 -0.74 14.66 9.71
C ASP A 66 -1.81 15.12 8.70
N LYS A 67 -3.00 15.52 9.17
CA LYS A 67 -4.03 16.12 8.32
C LYS A 67 -3.70 17.58 7.98
N ALA A 68 -3.30 17.83 6.75
CA ALA A 68 -3.96 18.78 5.83
C ALA A 68 -3.19 18.87 4.50
N GLY A 69 -3.68 18.23 3.44
CA GLY A 69 -3.10 18.52 2.11
C GLY A 69 -3.78 17.89 0.91
N PHE A 70 -4.21 16.63 0.98
CA PHE A 70 -4.71 15.97 -0.22
C PHE A 70 -6.24 15.87 -0.22
N ARG A 71 -6.83 16.70 -1.10
CA ARG A 71 -8.23 16.57 -1.53
C ARG A 71 -8.44 15.18 -2.11
N ASP A 72 -9.37 14.45 -1.51
CA ASP A 72 -10.02 13.27 -2.08
C ASP A 72 -10.35 13.55 -3.55
N SER A 73 -9.65 12.87 -4.44
CA SER A 73 -9.94 12.86 -5.87
C SER A 73 -9.47 11.51 -6.40
N GLU A 74 -10.17 10.45 -6.01
CA GLU A 74 -10.80 9.51 -6.94
C GLU A 74 -11.39 8.33 -6.16
N ARG A 75 -12.70 8.19 -6.31
CA ARG A 75 -13.55 7.14 -5.79
C ARG A 75 -13.15 5.80 -6.43
N GLY A 76 -12.17 5.13 -5.85
CA GLY A 76 -11.70 3.80 -6.26
C GLY A 76 -12.41 2.69 -5.49
N SER A 77 -13.73 2.58 -5.66
CA SER A 77 -14.56 1.46 -5.18
C SER A 77 -13.86 0.13 -5.43
N GLU A 78 -13.65 -0.72 -4.41
CA GLU A 78 -13.22 -2.13 -4.51
C GLU A 78 -12.36 -2.43 -5.75
N GLY A 79 -11.29 -1.66 -5.92
CA GLY A 79 -10.46 -1.79 -7.11
C GLY A 79 -9.82 -3.17 -7.15
N PRO A 80 -9.63 -3.79 -8.33
CA PRO A 80 -8.82 -5.01 -8.43
C PRO A 80 -7.39 -4.80 -7.89
N GLY A 81 -6.94 -3.55 -7.66
CA GLY A 81 -5.67 -3.23 -7.03
C GLY A 81 -5.49 -3.79 -5.62
N LEU A 82 -6.44 -3.58 -4.70
CA LEU A 82 -6.38 -4.09 -3.32
C LEU A 82 -6.23 -5.61 -3.29
N GLN A 83 -7.12 -6.30 -4.01
CA GLN A 83 -7.13 -7.76 -4.11
C GLN A 83 -5.84 -8.29 -4.76
N ARG A 84 -5.32 -7.62 -5.79
CA ARG A 84 -4.03 -7.98 -6.43
C ARG A 84 -2.86 -7.82 -5.45
N VAL A 85 -2.80 -6.72 -4.71
CA VAL A 85 -1.74 -6.48 -3.72
C VAL A 85 -1.85 -7.50 -2.58
N ALA A 86 -3.02 -7.67 -1.99
CA ALA A 86 -3.27 -8.65 -0.93
C ALA A 86 -2.92 -10.08 -1.36
N GLY A 87 -3.27 -10.46 -2.60
CA GLY A 87 -2.90 -11.77 -3.16
C GLY A 87 -1.38 -11.97 -3.27
N VAL A 88 -0.62 -10.90 -3.50
CA VAL A 88 0.85 -10.95 -3.50
C VAL A 88 1.41 -10.97 -2.08
N VAL A 89 0.85 -10.17 -1.17
CA VAL A 89 1.22 -10.18 0.26
C VAL A 89 1.08 -11.59 0.83
N ARG A 90 -0.07 -12.26 0.64
CA ARG A 90 -0.32 -13.64 1.10
C ARG A 90 0.70 -14.66 0.58
N ARG A 91 1.35 -14.40 -0.56
CA ARG A 91 2.40 -15.29 -1.10
C ARG A 91 3.74 -15.11 -0.38
N PHE A 92 4.05 -13.89 0.05
CA PHE A 92 5.29 -13.57 0.76
C PHE A 92 5.18 -13.78 2.27
N ARG A 93 4.00 -13.51 2.83
CA ARG A 93 3.67 -13.67 4.25
C ARG A 93 2.43 -14.58 4.39
N PRO A 94 2.57 -15.89 4.13
CA PRO A 94 1.49 -16.85 4.31
C PRO A 94 1.19 -17.14 5.79
N ASP A 95 2.09 -16.70 6.68
CA ASP A 95 2.04 -16.82 8.14
C ASP A 95 1.22 -15.71 8.81
N ALA A 96 1.02 -14.56 8.15
CA ALA A 96 0.30 -13.42 8.70
C ALA A 96 -1.16 -13.37 8.23
N GLU A 97 -2.03 -12.84 9.09
CA GLU A 97 -3.40 -12.50 8.70
C GLU A 97 -3.40 -11.28 7.78
N VAL A 98 -4.03 -11.37 6.61
CA VAL A 98 -4.11 -10.24 5.67
C VAL A 98 -5.49 -9.60 5.74
N SER A 99 -5.54 -8.43 6.38
CA SER A 99 -6.74 -7.62 6.52
C SER A 99 -6.84 -6.59 5.41
N ILE A 100 -8.01 -6.50 4.77
CA ILE A 100 -8.25 -5.60 3.63
C ILE A 100 -9.35 -4.63 4.03
N TRP A 101 -9.07 -3.32 3.94
CA TRP A 101 -10.03 -2.28 4.30
C TRP A 101 -10.21 -1.27 3.16
N ASP A 102 -11.45 -0.96 2.83
CA ASP A 102 -11.87 0.00 1.79
C ASP A 102 -13.03 0.84 2.36
N GLU A 103 -12.73 1.88 3.15
CA GLU A 103 -13.72 2.89 3.64
C GLU A 103 -13.52 4.26 2.98
#